data_AF-A0A453J1M2-F1
#
_entry.id   AF-A0A453J1M2-F1
#
_cell.length_a   1.000
_cell.length_b   1.000
_cell.length_c   1.000
_cell.angle_alpha   90.00
_cell.angle_beta   90.00
_cell.angle_gamma   90.00
#
_symmetry.space_group_name_H-M   'P 1'
#
loop_
_entity.id
_entity.type
_entity.pdbx_description
1 polymer ?
#
loop_
_entity_poly.entity_id
_entity_poly.type
_entity_poly.pdbx_seq_one_letter_code
_entity_poly.pdbx_strand_id
1 'polypeptide(L)'
;VFLPDGERFYTFGLAAICWAIWNCRNQATFEQKKLKTPFAVSFLACGFMSYWAGMMNGEDREMMERGSKMLKASASAMMRICAT
;
A
#
# COMPACT_ATOMS: atom_id res chain seq x y z
N VAL A 1 2.15 15.68 -14.02
CA VAL A 1 2.78 14.39 -13.63
C VAL A 1 2.31 14.05 -12.23
N PHE A 2 1.74 12.84 -12.00
CA PHE A 2 1.14 12.48 -10.70
C PHE A 2 2.17 12.23 -9.57
N LEU A 3 3.45 12.07 -9.91
CA LEU A 3 4.60 12.13 -9.00
C LEU A 3 5.83 12.64 -9.79
N PRO A 4 6.15 13.95 -9.80
CA PRO A 4 7.44 14.40 -10.35
C PRO A 4 8.57 13.76 -9.54
N ASP A 5 9.62 13.27 -10.23
CA ASP A 5 10.77 12.52 -9.68
C ASP A 5 10.46 11.16 -9.02
N GLY A 6 9.20 10.68 -9.10
CA GLY A 6 8.77 9.44 -8.47
C GLY A 6 8.97 8.17 -9.30
N GLU A 7 9.59 8.26 -10.47
CA GLU A 7 9.78 7.12 -11.39
C GLU A 7 10.50 5.95 -10.71
N ARG A 8 11.51 6.27 -9.87
CA ARG A 8 12.26 5.29 -9.07
C ARG A 8 11.37 4.50 -8.10
N PHE A 9 10.20 5.02 -7.74
CA PHE A 9 9.26 4.43 -6.79
C PHE A 9 8.12 3.66 -7.46
N TYR A 10 7.92 3.75 -8.78
CA TYR A 10 6.81 3.08 -9.46
C TYR A 10 6.87 1.57 -9.34
N THR A 11 8.02 0.97 -9.64
CA THR A 11 8.21 -0.49 -9.53
C THR A 11 7.99 -0.96 -8.09
N PHE A 12 8.45 -0.16 -7.12
CA PHE A 12 8.29 -0.46 -5.70
C PHE A 12 6.82 -0.42 -5.25
N GLY A 13 6.09 0.63 -5.65
CA GLY A 13 4.66 0.75 -5.38
C GLY A 13 3.84 -0.35 -6.05
N LEU A 14 4.15 -0.67 -7.31
CA LEU A 14 3.51 -1.78 -8.04
C LEU A 14 3.77 -3.11 -7.34
N ALA A 15 5.01 -3.38 -6.94
CA ALA A 15 5.37 -4.58 -6.19
C ALA A 15 4.58 -4.69 -4.88
N ALA A 16 4.40 -3.59 -4.15
CA ALA A 16 3.66 -3.58 -2.88
C ALA A 16 2.17 -3.89 -3.09
N ILE A 17 1.56 -3.37 -4.16
CA ILE A 17 0.17 -3.65 -4.53
C ILE A 17 0.02 -5.12 -4.96
N CYS A 18 0.88 -5.60 -5.85
CA CYS A 18 0.86 -6.99 -6.31
C CYS A 18 1.03 -7.96 -5.12
N TRP A 19 1.96 -7.65 -4.22
CA TRP A 19 2.21 -8.46 -3.02
C TRP A 19 1.02 -8.44 -2.05
N ALA A 20 0.37 -7.29 -1.87
CA ALA A 20 -0.86 -7.19 -1.08
C ALA A 20 -2.00 -8.03 -1.67
N ILE A 21 -2.24 -7.93 -2.98
CA ILE A 21 -3.27 -8.72 -3.67
C ILE A 21 -2.99 -10.22 -3.52
N TRP A 22 -1.74 -10.63 -3.76
CA TRP A 22 -1.33 -12.02 -3.60
C TRP A 22 -1.61 -12.54 -2.19
N ASN A 23 -1.18 -11.80 -1.15
CA ASN A 23 -1.40 -12.18 0.24
C ASN A 23 -2.89 -12.29 0.60
N CYS A 24 -3.71 -11.32 0.17
CA CYS A 24 -5.15 -11.38 0.43
C CYS A 24 -5.82 -12.58 -0.28
N ARG A 25 -5.42 -12.89 -1.52
CA ARG A 25 -5.93 -14.08 -2.23
C ARG A 25 -5.47 -15.39 -1.56
N ASN A 26 -4.23 -15.44 -1.10
CA ASN A 26 -3.67 -16.59 -0.41
C ASN A 26 -4.42 -16.85 0.91
N GLN A 27 -4.61 -15.82 1.74
CA GLN A 27 -5.37 -15.93 2.99
C GLN A 27 -6.83 -16.35 2.75
N ALA A 28 -7.47 -15.82 1.71
CA ALA A 28 -8.82 -16.22 1.35
C ALA A 28 -8.90 -17.70 0.92
N THR A 29 -7.89 -18.20 0.22
CA THR A 29 -7.86 -19.57 -0.33
C THR A 29 -7.46 -20.60 0.73
N PHE A 30 -6.37 -20.35 1.45
CA PHE A 30 -5.75 -21.33 2.34
C PHE A 30 -6.21 -21.20 3.80
N GLU A 31 -6.55 -19.99 4.24
CA GLU A 31 -6.97 -19.73 5.62
C GLU A 31 -8.47 -19.47 5.75
N GLN A 32 -9.21 -19.50 4.63
CA GLN A 32 -10.64 -19.17 4.55
C GLN A 32 -10.97 -17.77 5.10
N LYS A 33 -9.98 -16.87 5.15
CA LYS A 33 -10.13 -15.49 5.62
C LYS A 33 -10.61 -14.61 4.48
N LYS A 34 -11.94 -14.48 4.36
CA LYS A 34 -12.56 -13.60 3.37
C LYS A 34 -12.20 -12.14 3.61
N LEU A 35 -11.91 -11.41 2.53
CA LEU A 35 -11.75 -9.96 2.54
C LEU A 35 -13.05 -9.30 2.98
N LYS A 36 -13.00 -8.53 4.08
CA LYS A 36 -14.16 -7.78 4.58
C LYS A 36 -14.43 -6.50 3.79
N THR A 37 -13.40 -5.96 3.14
CA THR A 37 -13.46 -4.69 2.41
C THR A 37 -12.37 -4.64 1.34
N PRO A 38 -12.61 -4.03 0.17
CA PRO A 38 -11.57 -3.83 -0.85
C PRO A 38 -10.41 -2.97 -0.32
N PHE A 39 -10.67 -2.08 0.65
CA PHE A 39 -9.65 -1.23 1.27
C PHE A 39 -8.58 -2.03 2.03
N ALA A 40 -8.85 -3.29 2.40
CA ALA A 40 -7.86 -4.13 3.07
C ALA A 40 -6.61 -4.32 2.20
N VAL A 41 -6.76 -4.43 0.88
CA VAL A 41 -5.63 -4.52 -0.06
C VAL A 41 -4.83 -3.21 -0.04
N SER A 42 -5.51 -2.07 -0.09
CA SER A 42 -4.86 -0.74 -0.06
C SER A 42 -4.09 -0.51 1.24
N PHE A 43 -4.68 -0.85 2.39
CA PHE A 43 -4.01 -0.74 3.69
C PHE A 43 -2.82 -1.68 3.81
N LEU A 44 -2.95 -2.91 3.30
CA LEU A 44 -1.86 -3.89 3.31
C LEU A 44 -0.70 -3.43 2.40
N ALA A 45 -1.00 -2.88 1.23
CA ALA A 45 0.00 -2.28 0.34
C ALA A 45 0.74 -1.11 1.03
N CYS A 46 0.02 -0.23 1.74
CA CYS A 46 0.65 0.83 2.55
C CYS A 46 1.56 0.25 3.65
N GLY A 47 1.12 -0.83 4.31
CA GLY A 47 1.94 -1.56 5.27
C GLY A 47 3.24 -2.06 4.66
N PHE A 48 3.18 -2.70 3.49
CA PHE A 48 4.36 -3.15 2.76
C PHE A 48 5.26 -2.01 2.33
N MET A 49 4.72 -0.93 1.78
CA MET A 49 5.53 0.23 1.37
C MET A 49 6.28 0.84 2.58
N SER A 50 5.62 0.97 3.73
CA SER A 50 6.28 1.45 4.96
C SER A 50 7.33 0.47 5.48
N TYR A 51 7.04 -0.83 5.48
CA TYR A 51 7.98 -1.85 5.92
C TYR A 51 9.22 -1.90 5.01
N TRP A 52 9.00 -1.92 3.69
CA TRP A 52 10.05 -1.97 2.69
C TRP A 52 10.84 -0.67 2.56
N ALA A 53 10.29 0.48 2.98
CA ALA A 53 11.05 1.72 3.06
C ALA A 53 12.29 1.57 3.96
N GLY A 54 12.25 0.69 4.96
CA GLY A 54 13.42 0.34 5.78
C GLY A 54 14.59 -0.26 5.00
N MET A 55 14.36 -0.74 3.75
CA MET A 55 15.41 -1.22 2.85
C MET A 55 16.02 -0.11 1.97
N MET A 56 15.45 1.11 2.01
CA MET A 56 15.94 2.27 1.28
C MET A 56 16.89 3.11 2.15
N ASN A 57 17.73 3.93 1.51
CA ASN A 57 18.68 4.79 2.19
C ASN A 57 18.25 6.27 2.16
N GLY A 58 18.57 7.00 3.23
CA GLY A 58 18.47 8.47 3.28
C GLY A 58 17.10 9.01 2.88
N GLU A 59 17.13 9.97 1.95
CA GLU A 59 15.96 10.72 1.48
C GLU A 59 14.89 9.82 0.84
N ASP A 60 15.28 8.77 0.11
CA ASP A 60 14.32 7.86 -0.54
C ASP A 60 13.46 7.12 0.48
N ARG A 61 14.04 6.73 1.63
CA ARG A 61 13.29 6.12 2.74
C ARG A 61 12.27 7.09 3.30
N GLU A 62 12.68 8.33 3.58
CA GLU A 62 11.80 9.35 4.15
C GLU A 62 10.65 9.71 3.20
N MET A 63 10.95 9.85 1.91
CA MET A 63 9.95 10.08 0.88
C MET A 63 8.94 8.93 0.79
N MET A 64 9.41 7.67 0.81
CA MET A 64 8.55 6.50 0.74
C MET A 64 7.66 6.36 1.98
N GLU A 65 8.22 6.55 3.18
CA GLU A 65 7.44 6.54 4.42
C GLU A 65 6.35 7.62 4.43
N ARG A 66 6.71 8.83 4.01
CA ARG A 66 5.76 9.95 3.91
C ARG A 66 4.67 9.62 2.88
N GLY A 67 5.04 9.13 1.70
CA GLY A 67 4.11 8.73 0.66
C GLY A 67 3.13 7.64 1.12
N SER A 68 3.64 6.61 1.78
CA SER A 68 2.81 5.53 2.35
C SER A 68 1.83 6.05 3.40
N LYS A 69 2.27 6.94 4.31
CA LYS A 69 1.40 7.57 5.32
C LYS A 69 0.29 8.39 4.65
N MET A 70 0.62 9.14 3.59
CA MET A 70 -0.35 9.91 2.82
C MET A 70 -1.37 9.00 2.11
N LEU A 71 -0.92 7.94 1.43
CA LEU A 71 -1.80 6.98 0.77
C LEU A 71 -2.74 6.30 1.76
N LYS A 72 -2.24 5.91 2.95
CA LYS A 72 -3.06 5.35 4.02
C LYS A 72 -4.13 6.34 4.48
N ALA A 73 -3.79 7.61 4.63
CA ALA A 73 -4.75 8.65 5.01
C ALA A 73 -5.82 8.85 3.92
N SER A 74 -5.42 8.93 2.65
CA SER A 74 -6.34 9.04 1.50
C SER A 74 -7.28 7.83 1.41
N ALA A 75 -6.75 6.62 1.55
CA ALA A 75 -7.56 5.40 1.57
C ALA A 75 -8.58 5.40 2.73
N SER A 76 -8.17 5.90 3.90
CA SER A 76 -9.06 6.03 5.07
C SER A 76 -10.17 7.05 4.84
N ALA A 77 -9.85 8.19 4.20
CA ALA A 77 -10.83 9.20 3.84
C ALA A 77 -11.85 8.64 2.83
N MET A 78 -11.37 7.96 1.78
CA MET A 78 -12.24 7.34 0.78
C MET A 78 -13.11 6.24 1.39
N MET A 79 -12.56 5.41 2.29
CA MET A 79 -13.33 4.37 2.99
C MET A 79 -14.48 4.96 3.80
N ARG A 80 -14.28 6.13 4.45
CA ARG A 80 -15.35 6.82 5.19
C ARG A 80 -16.45 7.31 4.26
N ILE A 81 -16.11 7.83 3.08
CA ILE A 81 -17.08 8.30 2.08
C ILE A 81 -17.87 7.13 1.48
N CYS A 82 -17.25 5.95 1.32
CA CYS A 82 -17.91 4.77 0.78
C CYS A 82 -18.69 3.95 1.84
N ALA A 83 -18.55 4.28 3.12
CA ALA A 83 -19.23 3.58 4.21
C ALA A 83 -20.58 4.24 4.60
N THR A 84 -20.92 5.36 3.98
CA THR A 84 -22.27 5.96 3.99
C THR A 84 -23.11 5.37 2.88
#